data_AF-A0A1N6YIY6-F1
#
_entry.id   AF-A0A1N6YIY6-F1
#
_cell.length_a   1.000
_cell.length_b   1.000
_cell.length_c   1.000
_cell.angle_alpha   90.00
_cell.angle_beta   90.00
_cell.angle_gamma   90.00
#
_symmetry.space_group_name_H-M   'P 1'
#
loop_
_entity.id
_entity.type
_entity.pdbx_description
1 polymer ?
#
loop_
_entity_poly.entity_id
_entity_poly.type
_entity_poly.pdbx_seq_one_letter_code
_entity_poly.pdbx_strand_id
1 'polypeptide(L)'
;MENFVKIQVPVTISYPALESVLQKQLVGEYIPKPSEDADANPYAQILDVGLAGSSAGAGDIILKVRIRVLRTILKRDNVDLYVQATPGYDNDRQQVYIRRFNMQAQTSSRFYNSSLEVLVNKVAYNQIIQKARVNLSEIIAGELTKANGMLEAGMDLKGLKLTGAVEEVRVQDITPKSNRLFLNLELQAKVEVDVFDLSELLPA
;
A
#
# COMPACT_ATOMS: atom_id res chain seq x y z
N MET A 1 4.40 -21.43 31.05
CA MET A 1 3.58 -20.72 30.04
C MET A 1 4.25 -19.39 29.82
N GLU A 2 4.64 -19.06 28.60
CA GLU A 2 5.20 -17.74 28.31
C GLU A 2 4.07 -16.71 28.36
N ASN A 3 4.19 -15.72 29.24
CA ASN A 3 3.16 -14.71 29.48
C ASN A 3 3.29 -13.58 28.46
N PHE A 4 2.71 -13.77 27.28
CA PHE A 4 2.64 -12.73 26.26
C PHE A 4 1.39 -11.87 26.45
N VAL A 5 1.57 -10.55 26.37
CA VAL A 5 0.47 -9.61 26.18
C VAL A 5 0.12 -9.62 24.70
N LYS A 6 -1.14 -9.94 24.40
CA LYS A 6 -1.70 -9.86 23.04
C LYS A 6 -2.51 -8.58 22.90
N ILE A 7 -2.13 -7.74 21.94
CA ILE A 7 -2.78 -6.46 21.69
C ILE A 7 -3.33 -6.47 20.27
N GLN A 8 -4.61 -6.19 20.12
CA GLN A 8 -5.23 -5.96 18.81
C GLN A 8 -5.18 -4.45 18.53
N VAL A 9 -4.47 -4.06 17.47
CA VAL A 9 -4.27 -2.66 17.09
C VAL A 9 -4.95 -2.41 15.75
N PRO A 10 -6.09 -1.71 15.74
CA PRO A 10 -6.73 -1.29 14.52
C PRO A 10 -5.96 -0.12 13.89
N VAL A 11 -5.44 -0.31 12.68
CA VAL A 11 -4.71 0.70 11.91
C VAL A 11 -5.57 1.17 10.75
N THR A 12 -5.60 2.49 10.54
CA THR A 12 -6.26 3.10 9.39
C THR A 12 -5.22 3.78 8.52
N ILE A 13 -5.19 3.43 7.24
CA ILE A 13 -4.35 4.08 6.24
C ILE A 13 -5.25 4.85 5.27
N SER A 14 -5.01 6.15 5.14
CA SER A 14 -5.76 6.98 4.19
C SER A 14 -5.31 6.66 2.76
N TYR A 15 -6.23 6.76 1.79
CA TYR A 15 -5.85 6.57 0.39
C TYR A 15 -4.79 7.56 -0.12
N PRO A 16 -4.77 8.85 0.30
CA PRO A 16 -3.66 9.74 -0.02
C PRO A 16 -2.27 9.24 0.45
N ALA A 17 -2.21 8.55 1.60
CA ALA A 17 -0.95 7.98 2.08
C ALA A 17 -0.47 6.82 1.19
N LEU A 18 -1.40 5.94 0.77
CA LEU A 18 -1.09 4.86 -0.19
C LEU A 18 -0.74 5.40 -1.57
N GLU A 19 -1.45 6.43 -2.04
CA GLU A 19 -1.18 7.12 -3.30
C GLU A 19 0.26 7.67 -3.33
N SER A 20 0.71 8.30 -2.23
CA SER A 20 2.07 8.83 -2.12
C SER A 20 3.15 7.75 -2.28
N VAL A 21 2.88 6.53 -1.79
CA VAL A 21 3.79 5.38 -1.97
C VAL A 21 3.78 4.93 -3.43
N LEU A 22 2.60 4.77 -4.03
CA LEU A 22 2.46 4.37 -5.42
C LEU A 22 3.11 5.38 -6.39
N GLN A 23 2.97 6.68 -6.12
CA GLN A 23 3.61 7.73 -6.90
C GLN A 23 5.14 7.58 -6.87
N LYS A 24 5.73 7.37 -5.70
CA LYS A 24 7.18 7.14 -5.56
C LYS A 24 7.67 5.89 -6.29
N GLN A 25 6.84 4.85 -6.38
CA GLN A 25 7.21 3.58 -6.99
C GLN A 25 6.99 3.54 -8.51
N LEU A 26 6.00 4.28 -9.03
CA LEU A 26 5.52 4.12 -10.41
C LEU A 26 5.75 5.34 -11.29
N VAL A 27 5.72 6.57 -10.75
CA VAL A 27 5.86 7.77 -11.59
C VAL A 27 7.25 7.84 -12.21
N GLY A 28 7.31 8.09 -13.51
CA GLY A 28 8.55 8.14 -14.29
C GLY A 28 8.97 6.80 -14.87
N GLU A 29 8.40 5.67 -14.42
CA GLU A 29 8.70 4.35 -14.97
C GLU A 29 8.23 4.22 -16.43
N TYR A 30 9.07 3.56 -17.22
CA TYR A 30 8.83 3.26 -18.63
C TYR A 30 8.20 1.88 -18.79
N ILE A 31 7.39 1.73 -19.83
CA ILE A 31 6.68 0.49 -20.14
C ILE A 31 6.96 0.05 -21.58
N PRO A 32 7.56 -1.14 -21.80
CA PRO A 32 8.27 -1.94 -20.80
C PRO A 32 9.45 -1.17 -20.21
N LYS A 33 9.93 -1.60 -19.04
CA LYS A 33 11.14 -1.05 -18.45
C LYS A 33 12.33 -1.44 -19.36
N PRO A 34 13.20 -0.49 -19.76
CA PRO A 34 14.43 -0.83 -20.44
C PRO A 34 15.25 -1.76 -19.52
N SER A 35 15.56 -2.95 -20.00
CA SER A 35 16.50 -3.87 -19.36
C SER A 35 17.77 -3.95 -20.17
N GLU A 36 18.92 -4.11 -19.52
CA GLU A 36 20.21 -4.20 -20.21
C GLU A 36 20.30 -5.38 -21.19
N ASP A 37 19.51 -6.45 -20.98
CA ASP A 37 19.57 -7.70 -21.76
C ASP A 37 18.49 -7.85 -22.86
N ALA A 38 17.56 -6.89 -22.99
CA ALA A 38 16.50 -6.98 -24.01
C ALA A 38 16.20 -5.60 -24.59
N ASP A 39 16.21 -5.52 -25.94
CA ASP A 39 15.77 -4.37 -26.75
C ASP A 39 14.26 -4.10 -26.60
N ALA A 40 13.82 -3.90 -25.36
CA ALA A 40 12.46 -3.61 -25.00
C ALA A 40 12.22 -2.11 -25.20
N ASN A 41 11.93 -1.73 -26.44
CA ASN A 41 11.61 -0.34 -26.79
C ASN A 41 10.39 0.17 -25.98
N PRO A 42 10.57 1.17 -25.09
CA PRO A 42 9.48 1.73 -24.31
C PRO A 42 8.40 2.31 -25.21
N TYR A 43 7.16 1.95 -24.92
CA TYR A 43 5.99 2.46 -25.64
C TYR A 43 5.12 3.38 -24.79
N ALA A 44 5.31 3.43 -23.47
CA ALA A 44 4.63 4.37 -22.59
C ALA A 44 5.51 4.78 -21.40
N GLN A 45 5.18 5.91 -20.78
CA GLN A 45 5.76 6.36 -19.51
C GLN A 45 4.64 6.74 -18.55
N ILE A 46 4.75 6.34 -17.27
CA ILE A 46 3.80 6.74 -16.23
C ILE A 46 4.10 8.18 -15.81
N LEU A 47 3.09 9.05 -15.92
CA LEU A 47 3.18 10.45 -15.54
C LEU A 47 2.62 10.72 -14.15
N ASP A 48 1.56 9.99 -13.77
CA ASP A 48 0.84 10.22 -12.53
C ASP A 48 0.05 8.98 -12.11
N VAL A 49 -0.17 8.85 -10.81
CA VAL A 49 -0.98 7.77 -10.20
C VAL A 49 -1.85 8.37 -9.11
N GLY A 50 -3.14 8.04 -9.13
CA GLY A 50 -4.13 8.44 -8.13
C GLY A 50 -4.88 7.25 -7.56
N LEU A 51 -5.27 7.32 -6.29
CA LEU A 51 -6.01 6.26 -5.61
C LEU A 51 -7.23 6.81 -4.88
N ALA A 52 -8.39 6.24 -5.17
CA ALA A 52 -9.66 6.58 -4.51
C ALA A 52 -10.45 5.33 -4.13
N GLY A 53 -11.40 5.45 -3.20
CA GLY A 53 -12.38 4.40 -3.00
C GLY A 53 -13.44 4.42 -4.10
N SER A 54 -13.98 3.26 -4.42
CA SER A 54 -15.08 3.13 -5.36
C SER A 54 -16.42 3.36 -4.67
N SER A 55 -17.33 4.05 -5.35
CA SER A 55 -18.75 4.13 -4.98
C SER A 55 -19.56 2.94 -5.53
N ALA A 56 -18.98 2.14 -6.42
CA ALA A 56 -19.67 1.07 -7.14
C ALA A 56 -19.80 -0.25 -6.36
N GLY A 57 -19.23 -0.35 -5.16
CA GLY A 57 -19.33 -1.54 -4.32
C GLY A 57 -18.50 -1.43 -3.04
N ALA A 58 -18.92 -2.12 -1.98
CA ALA A 58 -18.17 -2.17 -0.74
C ALA A 58 -16.82 -2.86 -0.97
N GLY A 59 -15.73 -2.09 -0.81
CA GLY A 59 -14.37 -2.62 -0.78
C GLY A 59 -13.59 -2.55 -2.09
N ASP A 60 -14.14 -1.93 -3.13
CA ASP A 60 -13.37 -1.64 -4.35
C ASP A 60 -12.64 -0.30 -4.25
N ILE A 61 -11.47 -0.24 -4.87
CA ILE A 61 -10.67 0.97 -5.07
C ILE A 61 -10.65 1.33 -6.56
N ILE A 62 -10.46 2.61 -6.86
CA ILE A 62 -10.20 3.11 -8.21
C ILE A 62 -8.76 3.59 -8.22
N LEU A 63 -7.94 2.93 -9.02
CA LEU A 63 -6.60 3.36 -9.35
C LEU A 63 -6.64 4.10 -10.68
N LYS A 64 -6.30 5.38 -10.64
CA LYS A 64 -6.10 6.20 -11.84
C LYS A 64 -4.63 6.18 -12.20
N VAL A 65 -4.29 5.89 -13.46
CA VAL A 65 -2.92 5.99 -13.96
C VAL A 65 -2.90 6.83 -15.22
N ARG A 66 -2.14 7.92 -15.20
CA ARG A 66 -1.91 8.74 -16.38
C ARG A 66 -0.63 8.30 -17.06
N ILE A 67 -0.71 7.97 -18.34
CA ILE A 67 0.44 7.55 -19.14
C ILE A 67 0.66 8.49 -20.33
N ARG A 68 1.91 8.67 -20.72
CA ARG A 68 2.31 9.26 -22.00
C ARG A 68 2.64 8.15 -22.99
N VAL A 69 2.01 8.15 -24.16
CA VAL A 69 2.31 7.19 -25.21
C VAL A 69 3.54 7.65 -26.03
N LEU A 70 4.51 6.75 -26.21
CA LEU A 70 5.78 7.00 -26.88
C LEU A 70 5.83 6.49 -28.33
N ARG A 71 4.88 5.66 -28.75
CA ARG A 71 4.81 5.11 -30.12
C ARG A 71 4.49 6.18 -31.16
N THR A 72 5.10 6.04 -32.33
CA THR A 72 5.13 7.03 -33.42
C THR A 72 3.76 7.46 -33.96
N ILE A 73 2.75 6.58 -33.88
CA ILE A 73 1.39 6.84 -34.40
C ILE A 73 0.51 7.62 -33.40
N LEU A 74 0.79 7.51 -32.10
CA LEU A 74 0.07 8.16 -30.99
C LEU A 74 0.98 9.10 -30.20
N LYS A 75 2.00 9.66 -30.88
CA LYS A 75 3.05 10.44 -30.24
C LYS A 75 2.43 11.66 -29.56
N ARG A 76 2.59 11.75 -28.23
CA ARG A 76 2.19 12.86 -27.34
C ARG A 76 0.77 12.81 -26.76
N ASP A 77 0.03 11.73 -26.96
CA ASP A 77 -1.24 11.58 -26.24
C ASP A 77 -1.00 11.14 -24.79
N ASN A 78 -1.63 11.87 -23.87
CA ASN A 78 -1.77 11.46 -22.49
C ASN A 78 -3.08 10.69 -22.36
N VAL A 79 -3.01 9.50 -21.77
CA VAL A 79 -4.17 8.63 -21.58
C VAL A 79 -4.38 8.44 -20.09
N ASP A 80 -5.59 8.71 -19.63
CA ASP A 80 -6.02 8.41 -18.27
C ASP A 80 -6.65 7.00 -18.26
N LEU A 81 -6.00 6.09 -17.53
CA LEU A 81 -6.46 4.73 -17.29
C LEU A 81 -7.15 4.67 -15.93
N TYR A 82 -8.36 4.12 -15.89
CA TYR A 82 -9.06 3.87 -14.64
C TYR A 82 -9.17 2.38 -14.42
N VAL A 83 -8.61 1.91 -13.32
CA VAL A 83 -8.64 0.51 -12.90
C VAL A 83 -9.47 0.43 -11.63
N GLN A 84 -10.67 -0.11 -11.74
CA GLN A 84 -11.43 -0.54 -10.56
C GLN A 84 -10.79 -1.84 -10.08
N ALA A 85 -10.32 -1.88 -8.84
CA ALA A 85 -9.59 -3.00 -8.28
C ALA A 85 -10.16 -3.40 -6.91
N THR A 86 -10.18 -4.69 -6.61
CA THR A 86 -10.49 -5.18 -5.26
C THR A 86 -9.18 -5.61 -4.60
N PRO A 87 -8.73 -4.95 -3.52
CA PRO A 87 -7.53 -5.39 -2.81
C PRO A 87 -7.82 -6.69 -2.06
N GLY A 88 -6.80 -7.53 -1.96
CA GLY A 88 -6.77 -8.73 -1.13
C GLY A 88 -5.50 -8.75 -0.29
N TYR A 89 -5.50 -9.64 0.70
CA TYR A 89 -4.36 -9.87 1.56
C TYR A 89 -3.96 -11.34 1.51
N ASP A 90 -2.66 -11.57 1.36
CA ASP A 90 -2.04 -12.88 1.46
C ASP A 90 -1.39 -12.95 2.85
N ASN A 91 -1.97 -13.75 3.75
CA ASN A 91 -1.48 -13.91 5.12
C ASN A 91 -0.10 -14.57 5.16
N ASP A 92 0.16 -15.54 4.28
CA ASP A 92 1.41 -16.30 4.27
C ASP A 92 2.58 -15.44 3.80
N ARG A 93 2.33 -14.60 2.79
CA ARG A 93 3.34 -13.68 2.24
C ARG A 93 3.35 -12.31 2.90
N GLN A 94 2.38 -12.04 3.77
CA GLN A 94 2.09 -10.74 4.34
C GLN A 94 2.03 -9.59 3.31
N GLN A 95 1.36 -9.85 2.17
CA GLN A 95 1.33 -8.93 1.03
C GLN A 95 -0.09 -8.48 0.69
N VAL A 96 -0.26 -7.19 0.44
CA VAL A 96 -1.46 -6.66 -0.20
C VAL A 96 -1.33 -6.84 -1.70
N TYR A 97 -2.35 -7.38 -2.36
CA TYR A 97 -2.39 -7.58 -3.81
C TYR A 97 -3.75 -7.19 -4.39
N ILE A 98 -3.84 -7.12 -5.71
CA ILE A 98 -5.11 -6.85 -6.42
C ILE A 98 -5.76 -8.18 -6.83
N ARG A 99 -6.95 -8.50 -6.27
CA ARG A 99 -7.70 -9.75 -6.54
C ARG A 99 -8.47 -9.72 -7.85
N ARG A 100 -9.16 -8.61 -8.11
CA ARG A 100 -10.01 -8.42 -9.28
C ARG A 100 -9.74 -7.04 -9.83
N PHE A 101 -9.84 -6.90 -11.14
CA PHE A 101 -9.75 -5.61 -11.78
C PHE A 101 -10.68 -5.49 -12.99
N ASN A 102 -11.24 -4.30 -13.20
CA ASN A 102 -11.89 -3.88 -14.43
C ASN A 102 -11.25 -2.57 -14.86
N MET A 103 -11.03 -2.41 -16.16
CA MET A 103 -10.31 -1.27 -16.68
C MET A 103 -11.12 -0.55 -17.75
N GLN A 104 -11.12 0.77 -17.65
CA GLN A 104 -11.71 1.66 -18.62
C GLN A 104 -10.66 2.70 -19.03
N ALA A 105 -10.40 2.80 -20.33
CA ALA A 105 -9.60 3.87 -20.89
C ALA A 105 -10.53 5.00 -21.33
N GLN A 106 -10.26 6.23 -20.87
CA GLN A 106 -10.92 7.41 -21.41
C GLN A 106 -9.98 8.15 -22.34
N THR A 107 -10.41 8.35 -23.58
CA THR A 107 -9.66 9.06 -24.62
C THR A 107 -10.58 10.09 -25.25
N SER A 108 -10.02 11.20 -25.73
CA SER A 108 -10.78 12.27 -26.40
C SER A 108 -11.18 11.92 -27.84
N SER A 109 -10.72 10.80 -28.39
CA SER A 109 -10.86 10.47 -29.81
C SER A 109 -11.43 9.07 -30.05
N ARG A 110 -12.64 9.02 -30.60
CA ARG A 110 -13.39 7.78 -30.89
C ARG A 110 -12.70 6.84 -31.92
N PHE A 111 -11.74 7.34 -32.69
CA PHE A 111 -11.08 6.58 -33.76
C PHE A 111 -9.96 5.64 -33.28
N TYR A 112 -9.50 5.78 -32.03
CA TYR A 112 -8.29 5.09 -31.54
C TYR A 112 -8.55 3.99 -30.51
N ASN A 113 -9.81 3.64 -30.26
CA ASN A 113 -10.21 2.77 -29.16
C ASN A 113 -9.59 1.36 -29.22
N SER A 114 -9.45 0.73 -30.39
CA SER A 114 -8.96 -0.65 -30.51
C SER A 114 -7.45 -0.80 -30.27
N SER A 115 -6.63 0.10 -30.83
CA SER A 115 -5.17 0.11 -30.62
C SER A 115 -4.80 0.52 -29.20
N LEU A 116 -5.60 1.39 -28.58
CA LEU A 116 -5.47 1.75 -27.18
C LEU A 116 -5.85 0.59 -26.29
N GLU A 117 -6.92 -0.15 -26.56
CA GLU A 117 -7.35 -1.31 -25.77
C GLU A 117 -6.25 -2.37 -25.61
N VAL A 118 -5.48 -2.67 -26.67
CA VAL A 118 -4.34 -3.62 -26.58
C VAL A 118 -3.19 -3.07 -25.73
N LEU A 119 -2.88 -1.77 -25.85
CA LEU A 119 -1.89 -1.09 -25.02
C LEU A 119 -2.30 -1.06 -23.55
N VAL A 120 -3.55 -0.69 -23.31
CA VAL A 120 -4.24 -0.59 -22.03
C VAL A 120 -4.19 -1.95 -21.32
N ASN A 121 -4.59 -3.04 -22.01
CA ASN A 121 -4.53 -4.40 -21.48
C ASN A 121 -3.11 -4.86 -21.12
N LYS A 122 -2.10 -4.54 -21.95
CA LYS A 122 -0.71 -4.90 -21.66
C LYS A 122 -0.09 -4.09 -20.51
N VAL A 123 -0.35 -2.79 -20.46
CA VAL A 123 0.15 -1.88 -19.41
C VAL A 123 -0.43 -2.25 -18.06
N ALA A 124 -1.75 -2.42 -17.99
CA ALA A 124 -2.42 -2.67 -16.73
C ALA A 124 -2.08 -4.03 -16.15
N TYR A 125 -2.08 -5.07 -16.98
CA TYR A 125 -1.85 -6.43 -16.50
C TYR A 125 -0.42 -6.64 -15.99
N ASN A 126 0.59 -6.23 -16.76
CA ASN A 126 1.98 -6.57 -16.44
C ASN A 126 2.69 -5.58 -15.51
N GLN A 127 2.35 -4.28 -15.56
CA GLN A 127 3.09 -3.28 -14.77
C GLN A 127 2.28 -2.80 -13.58
N ILE A 128 0.99 -2.52 -13.76
CA ILE A 128 0.17 -1.95 -12.69
C ILE A 128 -0.22 -3.05 -11.69
N ILE A 129 -0.77 -4.18 -12.15
CA ILE A 129 -1.28 -5.22 -11.24
C ILE A 129 -0.15 -6.03 -10.60
N GLN A 130 0.91 -6.36 -11.34
CA GLN A 130 2.03 -7.11 -10.76
C GLN A 130 2.86 -6.27 -9.79
N LYS A 131 3.04 -4.96 -10.06
CA LYS A 131 3.81 -4.07 -9.18
C LYS A 131 2.99 -3.42 -8.07
N ALA A 132 1.66 -3.38 -8.16
CA ALA A 132 0.79 -2.94 -7.06
C ALA A 132 0.68 -4.01 -5.96
N ARG A 133 1.83 -4.59 -5.59
CA ARG A 133 1.98 -5.45 -4.42
C ARG A 133 2.75 -4.65 -3.38
N VAL A 134 2.14 -4.46 -2.22
CA VAL A 134 2.80 -3.79 -1.10
C VAL A 134 3.20 -4.85 -0.10
N ASN A 135 4.51 -4.98 0.12
CA ASN A 135 5.05 -5.86 1.14
C ASN A 135 4.92 -5.19 2.52
N LEU A 136 3.92 -5.60 3.31
CA LEU A 136 3.71 -5.01 4.63
C LEU A 136 4.75 -5.50 5.64
N SER A 137 5.35 -6.66 5.43
CA SER A 137 6.36 -7.22 6.36
C SER A 137 7.59 -6.31 6.50
N GLU A 138 8.11 -5.77 5.40
CA GLU A 138 9.26 -4.85 5.42
C GLU A 138 8.94 -3.56 6.17
N ILE A 139 7.75 -3.01 5.95
CA ILE A 139 7.29 -1.79 6.63
C ILE A 139 7.15 -2.06 8.12
N ILE A 140 6.50 -3.17 8.49
CA ILE A 140 6.30 -3.59 9.88
C ILE A 140 7.64 -3.86 10.57
N ALA A 141 8.59 -4.52 9.90
CA ALA A 141 9.91 -4.80 10.48
C ALA A 141 10.68 -3.50 10.81
N GLY A 142 10.60 -2.50 9.94
CA GLY A 142 11.20 -1.18 10.17
C GLY A 142 10.61 -0.48 11.40
N GLU A 143 9.28 -0.51 11.55
CA GLU A 143 8.61 0.10 12.70
C GLU A 143 8.79 -0.72 13.99
N LEU A 144 8.85 -2.05 13.90
CA LEU A 144 9.14 -2.95 15.02
C LEU A 144 10.52 -2.66 15.61
N THR A 145 11.52 -2.43 14.75
CA THR A 145 12.88 -2.06 15.17
C THR A 145 12.87 -0.77 15.98
N LYS A 146 12.11 0.25 15.54
CA LYS A 146 11.98 1.51 16.28
C LYS A 146 11.27 1.32 17.60
N ALA A 147 10.15 0.59 17.60
CA ALA A 147 9.35 0.33 18.80
C ALA A 147 10.16 -0.41 19.87
N ASN A 148 10.90 -1.45 19.47
CA ASN A 148 11.77 -2.19 20.39
C ASN A 148 12.93 -1.34 20.91
N GLY A 149 13.53 -0.47 20.08
CA GLY A 149 14.52 0.49 20.55
C GLY A 149 13.97 1.46 21.62
N MET A 150 12.71 1.89 21.48
CA MET A 150 12.05 2.73 22.49
C MET A 150 11.75 1.97 23.78
N LEU A 151 11.31 0.71 23.69
CA LEU A 151 11.03 -0.13 24.86
C LEU A 151 12.31 -0.56 25.58
N GLU A 152 13.41 -0.76 24.86
CA GLU A 152 14.72 -1.08 25.45
C GLU A 152 15.31 0.13 26.19
N ALA A 153 15.20 1.34 25.64
CA ALA A 153 15.57 2.57 26.34
C ALA A 153 14.68 2.83 27.58
N GLY A 154 13.49 2.23 27.58
CA GLY A 154 12.44 2.43 28.57
C GLY A 154 11.61 3.68 28.26
N MET A 155 10.33 3.46 28.04
CA MET A 155 9.38 4.52 27.71
C MET A 155 8.79 5.09 29.00
N ASP A 156 9.10 6.36 29.26
CA ASP A 156 8.55 7.07 30.42
C ASP A 156 7.10 7.49 30.14
N LEU A 157 6.23 7.10 31.06
CA LEU A 157 4.83 7.49 31.16
C LEU A 157 4.64 8.16 32.53
N LYS A 158 3.55 8.89 32.74
CA LYS A 158 3.30 9.56 34.05
C LYS A 158 3.32 8.52 35.18
N GLY A 159 4.27 8.65 36.10
CA GLY A 159 4.55 7.76 37.23
C GLY A 159 5.03 6.34 36.89
N LEU A 160 5.23 5.99 35.62
CA LEU A 160 5.50 4.64 35.15
C LEU A 160 6.66 4.61 34.15
N LYS A 161 7.44 3.53 34.16
CA LYS A 161 8.39 3.23 33.09
C LYS A 161 8.03 1.89 32.46
N LEU A 162 7.80 1.90 31.15
CA LEU A 162 7.49 0.71 30.38
C LEU A 162 8.76 0.22 29.67
N THR A 163 9.15 -1.02 29.94
CA THR A 163 10.27 -1.70 29.26
C THR A 163 9.79 -3.00 28.63
N GLY A 164 10.57 -3.55 27.70
CA GLY A 164 10.30 -4.86 27.14
C GLY A 164 10.59 -4.97 25.65
N ALA A 165 9.93 -5.92 25.00
CA ALA A 165 10.06 -6.19 23.58
C ALA A 165 8.74 -6.66 22.98
N VAL A 166 8.43 -6.15 21.79
CA VAL A 166 7.46 -6.72 20.87
C VAL A 166 8.16 -7.83 20.10
N GLU A 167 7.70 -9.07 20.26
CA GLU A 167 8.28 -10.23 19.58
C GLU A 167 7.69 -10.42 18.20
N GLU A 168 6.39 -10.14 18.05
CA GLU A 168 5.70 -10.42 16.80
C GLU A 168 4.61 -9.40 16.51
N VAL A 169 4.50 -9.03 15.23
CA VAL A 169 3.40 -8.24 14.68
C VAL A 169 2.84 -8.98 13.48
N ARG A 170 1.56 -9.29 13.51
CA ARG A 170 0.84 -9.96 12.41
C ARG A 170 -0.29 -9.07 11.92
N VAL A 171 -0.42 -8.90 10.60
CA VAL A 171 -1.66 -8.38 10.04
C VAL A 171 -2.66 -9.54 9.99
N GLN A 172 -3.80 -9.38 10.62
CA GLN A 172 -4.86 -10.40 10.69
C GLN A 172 -5.82 -10.27 9.51
N ASP A 173 -6.17 -9.03 9.15
CA ASP A 173 -7.07 -8.75 8.05
C ASP A 173 -6.80 -7.38 7.42
N ILE A 174 -7.36 -7.19 6.23
CA ILE A 174 -7.39 -5.90 5.56
C ILE A 174 -8.79 -5.66 5.02
N THR A 175 -9.38 -4.53 5.40
CA THR A 175 -10.71 -4.13 4.98
C THR A 175 -10.67 -2.77 4.24
N PRO A 176 -10.83 -2.75 2.91
CA PRO A 176 -11.03 -1.51 2.17
C PRO A 176 -12.37 -0.84 2.52
N LYS A 177 -12.35 0.48 2.69
CA LYS A 177 -13.51 1.37 2.93
C LYS A 177 -13.47 2.52 1.93
N SER A 178 -14.55 3.28 1.80
CA SER A 178 -14.69 4.33 0.76
C SER A 178 -13.58 5.40 0.73
N ASN A 179 -12.87 5.67 1.83
CA ASN A 179 -11.81 6.68 1.89
C ASN A 179 -10.51 6.21 2.57
N ARG A 180 -10.43 4.94 2.95
CA ARG A 180 -9.35 4.41 3.78
C ARG A 180 -9.24 2.90 3.66
N LEU A 181 -8.06 2.38 3.97
CA LEU A 181 -7.80 0.97 4.20
C LEU A 181 -7.71 0.73 5.70
N PHE A 182 -8.45 -0.24 6.21
CA PHE A 182 -8.35 -0.68 7.60
C PHE A 182 -7.52 -1.96 7.67
N LEU A 183 -6.65 -2.05 8.67
CA LEU A 183 -5.86 -3.24 8.96
C LEU A 183 -6.03 -3.57 10.44
N ASN A 184 -6.36 -4.81 10.78
CA ASN A 184 -6.26 -5.28 12.15
C ASN A 184 -4.91 -5.93 12.37
N LEU A 185 -4.11 -5.39 13.29
CA LEU A 185 -2.83 -5.96 13.65
C LEU A 185 -2.94 -6.70 14.99
N GLU A 186 -2.33 -7.87 15.11
CA GLU A 186 -2.06 -8.51 16.39
C GLU A 186 -0.60 -8.31 16.75
N LEU A 187 -0.34 -7.78 17.93
CA LEU A 187 0.99 -7.68 18.51
C LEU A 187 1.11 -8.66 19.67
N GLN A 188 2.24 -9.34 19.73
CA GLN A 188 2.63 -10.16 20.87
C GLN A 188 3.87 -9.55 21.50
N ALA A 189 3.76 -9.17 22.77
CA ALA A 189 4.81 -8.47 23.48
C ALA A 189 5.05 -9.03 24.88
N LYS A 190 6.31 -8.96 25.32
CA LYS A 190 6.72 -9.12 26.71
C LYS A 190 7.06 -7.74 27.22
N VAL A 191 6.26 -7.25 28.16
CA VAL A 191 6.41 -5.91 28.74
C VAL A 191 6.46 -5.98 30.24
N GLU A 192 7.27 -5.12 30.82
CA GLU A 192 7.40 -4.89 32.25
C GLU A 192 7.09 -3.42 32.55
N VAL A 193 6.44 -3.19 33.68
CA VAL A 193 6.04 -1.84 34.11
C VAL A 193 6.63 -1.61 35.49
N ASP A 194 7.53 -0.64 35.58
CA ASP A 194 8.02 -0.11 36.84
C ASP A 194 7.16 1.08 37.27
N VAL A 195 6.58 0.99 38.47
CA VAL A 195 5.87 2.11 39.10
C VAL A 195 6.84 2.82 40.03
N PHE A 196 7.22 4.06 39.70
CA PHE A 196 8.12 4.85 40.54
C PHE A 196 7.43 6.03 41.22
N ASP A 197 6.25 6.44 40.76
CA ASP A 197 5.41 7.43 41.45
C ASP A 197 3.92 7.06 41.39
N LEU A 198 3.38 6.60 42.53
CA LEU A 198 1.97 6.25 42.68
C LEU A 198 1.05 7.48 42.72
N SER A 199 1.56 8.64 43.11
CA SER A 199 0.74 9.86 43.27
C SER A 199 0.30 10.42 41.91
N GLU A 200 1.12 10.26 40.87
CA GLU A 200 0.79 10.64 39.50
C GLU A 200 -0.28 9.74 38.83
N LEU A 201 -0.62 8.61 39.45
CA LEU A 201 -1.61 7.66 38.96
C LEU A 201 -3.00 7.84 39.57
N LEU A 202 -3.13 8.73 40.55
CA LEU A 202 -4.43 9.03 41.15
C LEU A 202 -5.27 9.88 40.17
N PRO A 203 -6.57 9.59 40.03
CA PRO A 203 -7.45 10.43 39.23
C PRO A 203 -7.49 11.85 39.82
N ALA A 204 -7.43 12.85 38.93
CA ALA A 204 -7.57 14.26 39.28
C ALA A 204 -8.94 14.59 39.85
#